data_AF-A8PCC0-F1
#
_entry.id   AF-A8PCC0-F1
#
_cell.length_a   1.000
_cell.length_b   1.000
_cell.length_c   1.000
_cell.angle_alpha   90.00
_cell.angle_beta   90.00
_cell.angle_gamma   90.00
#
_symmetry.space_group_name_H-M   'P 1'
#
loop_
_entity.id
_entity.type
_entity.pdbx_description
1 polymer ?
#
loop_
_entity_poly.entity_id
_entity_poly.type
_entity_poly.pdbx_seq_one_letter_code
_entity_poly.pdbx_strand_id
1 'polypeptide(L)'
;MFPSSKRLSAVLSSLLILSSDVAYGVKRYEIVNNCPLSANLYINHDAQGTLAANGGTVTREYSDEWDGYIFTDLNRGNARDRAGTIRAGFLNRFDFYWISYDQKWRNVGVSIQPVDAVQADGFCRPLECLVDACPQGAPYEPQRFPLPYDPTNGPPPTPIYGCPATTYRVTFCPDGEIPHLQQGPNNIHPESSMEKCLDVRADLFENGTPVQINNCDDSPGQKWDIKRGGQQIRLYGTNFCLDAGSSSPEEGAQVTIQQCSEGSPSQQWDYGTDDRISLPSSGKRISTLLGK
;
A
#
# COMPACT_ATOMS: atom_id res chain seq x y z
N MET A 1 -49.24 68.10 36.85
CA MET A 1 -48.70 68.39 35.50
C MET A 1 -47.88 67.16 35.09
N PHE A 2 -48.25 66.49 34.00
CA PHE A 2 -47.72 65.21 33.44
C PHE A 2 -46.17 65.18 33.29
N PRO A 3 -45.46 64.02 33.10
CA PRO A 3 -45.87 62.82 32.32
C PRO A 3 -45.55 61.43 32.95
N SER A 4 -46.36 60.37 32.72
CA SER A 4 -46.37 59.44 31.56
C SER A 4 -45.09 58.59 31.41
N SER A 5 -45.11 57.40 32.02
CA SER A 5 -44.13 56.32 31.79
C SER A 5 -44.45 55.61 30.49
N LYS A 6 -43.67 55.89 29.42
CA LYS A 6 -43.74 55.18 28.14
C LYS A 6 -43.27 53.72 28.33
N ARG A 7 -44.15 52.76 28.01
CA ARG A 7 -43.75 51.36 27.77
C ARG A 7 -42.92 51.33 26.47
N LEU A 8 -41.65 50.93 26.56
CA LEU A 8 -40.87 50.55 25.37
C LEU A 8 -41.32 49.14 24.95
N SER A 9 -42.03 49.04 23.82
CA SER A 9 -42.16 47.78 23.08
C SER A 9 -40.83 47.51 22.39
N ALA A 10 -40.11 46.46 22.81
CA ALA A 10 -38.99 45.94 22.07
C ALA A 10 -39.52 45.20 20.83
N VAL A 11 -39.29 45.76 19.64
CA VAL A 11 -39.49 45.06 18.38
C VAL A 11 -38.31 44.09 18.23
N LEU A 12 -38.54 42.79 18.44
CA LEU A 12 -37.58 41.75 18.04
C LEU A 12 -37.55 41.75 16.50
N SER A 13 -36.56 42.43 15.93
CA SER A 13 -36.22 42.25 14.51
C SER A 13 -35.38 40.98 14.42
N SER A 14 -36.02 39.88 14.04
CA SER A 14 -35.34 38.62 13.73
C SER A 14 -34.46 38.83 12.51
N LEU A 15 -33.18 39.13 12.73
CA LEU A 15 -32.17 39.11 11.69
C LEU A 15 -31.98 37.64 11.28
N LEU A 16 -32.58 37.26 10.15
CA LEU A 16 -32.23 36.02 9.45
C LEU A 16 -30.77 36.15 9.03
N ILE A 17 -29.88 35.52 9.80
CA ILE A 17 -28.51 35.26 9.36
C ILE A 17 -28.66 34.23 8.23
N LEU A 18 -28.67 34.71 6.99
CA LEU A 18 -28.36 33.87 5.84
C LEU A 18 -26.90 33.43 6.02
N SER A 19 -26.70 32.26 6.62
CA SER A 19 -25.45 31.54 6.43
C SER A 19 -25.38 31.22 4.94
N SER A 20 -24.55 31.97 4.22
CA SER A 20 -24.10 31.53 2.91
C SER A 20 -23.30 30.25 3.14
N ASP A 21 -23.97 29.10 3.00
CA ASP A 21 -23.29 27.83 2.80
C ASP A 21 -22.43 28.01 1.56
N VAL A 22 -21.13 28.19 1.77
CA VAL A 22 -20.16 28.07 0.69
C VAL A 22 -20.31 26.64 0.19
N ALA A 23 -20.87 26.46 -1.01
CA ALA A 23 -20.93 25.16 -1.65
C ALA A 23 -19.49 24.76 -2.01
N TYR A 24 -18.82 24.06 -1.08
CA TYR A 24 -17.52 23.47 -1.32
C TYR A 24 -17.61 22.49 -2.49
N GLY A 25 -16.67 22.58 -3.43
CA GLY A 25 -16.57 21.61 -4.51
C GLY A 25 -16.29 20.23 -3.93
N VAL A 26 -16.93 19.19 -4.44
CA VAL A 26 -16.65 17.80 -4.03
C VAL A 26 -15.79 17.13 -5.10
N LYS A 27 -14.71 16.49 -4.68
CA LYS A 27 -13.86 15.65 -5.51
C LYS A 27 -14.10 14.18 -5.21
N ARG A 28 -14.22 13.38 -6.26
CA ARG A 28 -14.45 11.94 -6.22
C ARG A 28 -13.16 11.18 -6.49
N TYR A 29 -12.91 10.17 -5.68
CA TYR A 29 -11.73 9.30 -5.75
C TYR A 29 -12.17 7.87 -6.01
N GLU A 30 -11.85 7.36 -7.19
CA GLU A 30 -12.01 5.95 -7.56
C GLU A 30 -10.72 5.21 -7.26
N ILE A 31 -10.71 4.40 -6.22
CA ILE A 31 -9.51 3.73 -5.72
C ILE A 31 -9.59 2.25 -6.08
N VAL A 32 -8.64 1.79 -6.88
CA VAL A 32 -8.63 0.44 -7.48
C VAL A 32 -7.39 -0.32 -7.04
N ASN A 33 -7.56 -1.58 -6.65
CA ASN A 33 -6.48 -2.51 -6.38
C ASN A 33 -6.43 -3.57 -7.49
N ASN A 34 -5.53 -3.39 -8.46
CA ASN A 34 -5.26 -4.37 -9.51
C ASN A 34 -4.21 -5.40 -9.11
N CYS A 35 -3.68 -5.31 -7.89
CA CYS A 35 -2.69 -6.26 -7.41
C CYS A 35 -3.28 -7.67 -7.26
N PRO A 36 -2.47 -8.73 -7.42
CA PRO A 36 -2.89 -10.12 -7.20
C PRO A 36 -3.22 -10.43 -5.73
N LEU A 37 -2.91 -9.50 -4.81
CA LEU A 37 -3.19 -9.61 -3.38
C LEU A 37 -4.15 -8.52 -2.91
N SER A 38 -4.97 -8.84 -1.91
CA SER A 38 -5.80 -7.85 -1.21
C SER A 38 -4.91 -6.90 -0.38
N ALA A 39 -5.38 -5.67 -0.20
CA ALA A 39 -4.59 -4.59 0.40
C ALA A 39 -5.42 -3.83 1.43
N ASN A 40 -4.85 -3.44 2.57
CA ASN A 40 -5.51 -2.45 3.41
C ASN A 40 -5.30 -1.05 2.82
N LEU A 41 -6.39 -0.31 2.68
CA LEU A 41 -6.38 1.06 2.17
C LEU A 41 -6.26 2.04 3.33
N TYR A 42 -5.42 3.05 3.15
CA TYR A 42 -5.24 4.15 4.08
C TYR A 42 -5.42 5.49 3.37
N ILE A 43 -6.12 6.40 4.04
CA ILE A 43 -6.26 7.79 3.61
C ILE A 43 -5.90 8.68 4.78
N ASN A 44 -4.89 9.55 4.62
CA ASN A 44 -4.36 10.42 5.69
C ASN A 44 -4.06 9.69 7.01
N HIS A 45 -3.59 8.43 6.92
CA HIS A 45 -3.33 7.47 8.02
C HIS A 45 -4.52 6.68 8.54
N ASP A 46 -5.74 7.09 8.24
CA ASP A 46 -6.92 6.38 8.69
C ASP A 46 -7.16 5.14 7.83
N ALA A 47 -7.30 3.98 8.48
CA ALA A 47 -7.64 2.74 7.81
C ALA A 47 -9.06 2.83 7.22
N GLN A 48 -9.18 2.53 5.94
CA GLN A 48 -10.43 2.63 5.17
C GLN A 48 -11.06 1.27 4.84
N GLY A 49 -10.47 0.19 5.36
CA GLY A 49 -10.84 -1.19 5.08
C GLY A 49 -9.90 -1.87 4.08
N THR A 50 -10.29 -3.07 3.63
CA THR A 50 -9.50 -3.90 2.72
C THR A 50 -10.06 -3.83 1.30
N LEU A 51 -9.20 -3.55 0.33
CA LEU A 51 -9.47 -3.69 -1.10
C LEU A 51 -9.20 -5.14 -1.52
N ALA A 52 -10.18 -5.77 -2.16
CA ALA A 52 -9.99 -7.10 -2.73
C ALA A 52 -8.89 -7.12 -3.81
N ALA A 53 -8.25 -8.27 -4.00
CA ALA A 53 -7.31 -8.50 -5.11
C ALA A 53 -8.00 -8.40 -6.47
N ASN A 54 -7.22 -8.23 -7.54
CA ASN A 54 -7.65 -8.37 -8.94
C ASN A 54 -8.86 -7.49 -9.32
N GLY A 55 -8.78 -6.19 -9.02
CA GLY A 55 -9.77 -5.19 -9.43
C GLY A 55 -10.72 -4.72 -8.32
N GLY A 56 -10.43 -5.04 -7.06
CA GLY A 56 -11.19 -4.52 -5.92
C GLY A 56 -11.24 -2.99 -5.94
N THR A 57 -12.43 -2.42 -5.84
CA THR A 57 -12.63 -0.97 -6.04
C THR A 57 -13.42 -0.38 -4.88
N VAL A 58 -13.05 0.84 -4.48
CA VAL A 58 -13.84 1.65 -3.57
C VAL A 58 -13.88 3.11 -4.03
N THR A 59 -14.97 3.81 -3.75
CA THR A 59 -15.08 5.24 -3.99
C THR A 59 -15.04 6.02 -2.68
N ARG A 60 -14.35 7.17 -2.68
CA ARG A 60 -14.42 8.17 -1.61
C ARG A 60 -14.71 9.55 -2.20
N GLU A 61 -15.37 10.39 -1.42
CA GLU A 61 -15.69 11.77 -1.80
C GLU A 61 -15.19 12.69 -0.69
N TYR A 62 -14.51 13.76 -1.08
CA TYR A 62 -13.94 14.74 -0.17
C TYR A 62 -14.21 16.15 -0.69
N SER A 63 -14.28 17.11 0.22
CA SER A 63 -14.35 18.53 -0.18
C SER A 63 -13.05 18.97 -0.87
N ASP A 64 -13.13 20.10 -1.56
CA ASP A 64 -12.00 20.85 -2.13
C ASP A 64 -10.99 21.34 -1.07
N GLU A 65 -11.34 21.31 0.22
CA GLU A 65 -10.43 21.60 1.33
C GLU A 65 -9.62 20.38 1.81
N TRP A 66 -9.95 19.18 1.35
CA TRP A 66 -9.21 17.99 1.73
C TRP A 66 -7.87 17.93 1.00
N ASP A 67 -6.80 17.84 1.76
CA ASP A 67 -5.47 17.56 1.25
C ASP A 67 -4.97 16.27 1.88
N GLY A 68 -4.19 15.48 1.14
CA GLY A 68 -3.82 14.20 1.69
C GLY A 68 -3.16 13.18 0.80
N TYR A 69 -3.04 11.99 1.37
CA TYR A 69 -2.43 10.82 0.74
C TYR A 69 -3.39 9.64 0.74
N ILE A 70 -3.36 8.90 -0.37
CA ILE A 70 -4.01 7.61 -0.56
C ILE A 70 -2.93 6.57 -0.82
N PHE A 71 -2.91 5.49 -0.03
CA PHE A 71 -1.88 4.45 -0.13
C PHE A 71 -2.32 3.12 0.51
N THR A 72 -1.50 2.08 0.31
CA THR A 72 -1.72 0.74 0.87
C THR A 72 -0.53 0.26 1.69
N ASP A 73 -0.76 -0.73 2.53
CA ASP A 73 0.27 -1.47 3.27
C ASP A 73 0.85 -2.69 2.51
N LEU A 74 0.40 -2.94 1.27
CA LEU A 74 0.94 -3.99 0.39
C LEU A 74 2.46 -4.00 0.42
N ASN A 75 3.07 -5.20 0.36
CA ASN A 75 4.51 -5.41 0.23
C ASN A 75 5.37 -4.53 1.17
N ARG A 76 5.13 -4.63 2.48
CA ARG A 76 5.88 -3.91 3.54
C ARG A 76 5.64 -2.38 3.60
N GLY A 77 4.52 -1.87 3.08
CA GLY A 77 4.16 -0.47 3.27
C GLY A 77 3.79 -0.21 4.74
N ASN A 78 4.50 0.67 5.45
CA ASN A 78 4.16 1.01 6.84
C ASN A 78 3.13 2.13 6.88
N ALA A 79 1.91 1.85 7.35
CA ALA A 79 0.85 2.84 7.42
C ALA A 79 1.01 3.88 8.56
N ARG A 80 1.80 3.58 9.59
CA ARG A 80 1.98 4.45 10.76
C ARG A 80 2.96 5.58 10.47
N ASP A 81 4.15 5.26 9.97
CA ASP A 81 5.21 6.23 9.68
C ASP A 81 5.41 6.52 8.19
N ARG A 82 4.61 5.88 7.32
CA ARG A 82 4.66 5.96 5.85
C ARG A 82 5.96 5.40 5.24
N ALA A 83 6.84 4.78 6.04
CA ALA A 83 8.08 4.20 5.55
C ALA A 83 7.82 3.09 4.53
N GLY A 84 8.59 3.09 3.45
CA GLY A 84 8.44 2.11 2.38
C GLY A 84 7.12 2.18 1.59
N THR A 85 6.29 3.21 1.78
CA THR A 85 5.05 3.36 0.99
C THR A 85 5.25 4.26 -0.22
N ILE A 86 4.71 3.82 -1.36
CA ILE A 86 4.30 4.71 -2.45
C ILE A 86 2.92 5.29 -2.12
N ARG A 87 2.73 6.57 -2.39
CA ARG A 87 1.54 7.32 -1.99
C ARG A 87 1.11 8.25 -3.11
N ALA A 88 -0.18 8.24 -3.42
CA ALA A 88 -0.81 9.25 -4.26
C ALA A 88 -1.16 10.46 -3.38
N GLY A 89 -0.55 11.61 -3.65
CA GLY A 89 -0.74 12.85 -2.92
C GLY A 89 -1.63 13.84 -3.66
N PHE A 90 -2.42 14.60 -2.91
CA PHE A 90 -3.39 15.57 -3.42
C PHE A 90 -3.40 16.85 -2.57
N LEU A 91 -3.54 17.97 -3.26
CA LEU A 91 -3.79 19.30 -2.69
C LEU A 91 -5.00 19.87 -3.43
N ASN A 92 -6.19 19.58 -2.93
CA ASN A 92 -7.44 19.72 -3.69
C ASN A 92 -7.72 21.17 -4.03
N ARG A 93 -7.45 22.09 -3.09
CA ARG A 93 -7.73 23.51 -3.23
C ARG A 93 -7.06 24.13 -4.47
N PHE A 94 -5.96 23.54 -4.92
CA PHE A 94 -5.19 24.00 -6.07
C PHE A 94 -5.10 22.98 -7.19
N ASP A 95 -5.92 21.92 -7.15
CA ASP A 95 -6.01 20.92 -8.20
C ASP A 95 -4.69 20.18 -8.47
N PHE A 96 -3.80 20.10 -7.46
CA PHE A 96 -2.50 19.48 -7.59
C PHE A 96 -2.50 18.03 -7.11
N TYR A 97 -1.71 17.21 -7.80
CA TYR A 97 -1.45 15.82 -7.45
C TYR A 97 0.00 15.44 -7.75
N TRP A 98 0.51 14.46 -7.02
CA TRP A 98 1.87 13.94 -7.15
C TRP A 98 1.96 12.51 -6.60
N ILE A 99 3.09 11.85 -6.84
CA ILE A 99 3.40 10.57 -6.19
C ILE A 99 4.64 10.76 -5.30
N SER A 100 4.52 10.33 -4.05
CA SER A 100 5.62 10.29 -3.08
C SER A 100 6.01 8.84 -2.80
N TYR A 101 7.30 8.51 -2.79
CA TYR A 101 7.76 7.14 -2.51
C TYR A 101 9.14 7.13 -1.83
N ASP A 102 9.42 6.06 -1.09
CA ASP A 102 10.76 5.81 -0.59
C ASP A 102 11.67 5.29 -1.73
N GLN A 103 12.78 5.97 -1.97
CA GLN A 103 13.71 5.63 -3.05
C GLN A 103 14.44 4.30 -2.85
N LYS A 104 14.56 3.82 -1.60
CA LYS A 104 15.20 2.55 -1.27
C LYS A 104 14.22 1.39 -1.34
N TRP A 105 12.94 1.63 -1.06
CA TRP A 105 11.93 0.60 -0.97
C TRP A 105 10.60 1.07 -1.57
N ARG A 106 10.21 0.46 -2.70
CA ARG A 106 8.90 0.66 -3.31
C ARG A 106 8.04 -0.55 -3.07
N ASN A 107 6.93 -0.37 -2.36
CA ASN A 107 6.07 -1.47 -2.00
C ASN A 107 5.08 -1.84 -3.11
N VAL A 108 4.57 -0.89 -3.88
CA VAL A 108 3.64 -1.18 -4.98
C VAL A 108 3.82 -0.17 -6.11
N GLY A 109 3.31 -0.46 -7.31
CA GLY A 109 3.12 0.55 -8.35
C GLY A 109 1.86 1.37 -8.07
N VAL A 110 1.87 2.68 -8.39
CA VAL A 110 0.70 3.57 -8.25
C VAL A 110 0.55 4.42 -9.50
N SER A 111 -0.70 4.61 -9.94
CA SER A 111 -1.06 5.64 -10.91
C SER A 111 -2.16 6.56 -10.38
N ILE A 112 -2.15 7.80 -10.86
CA ILE A 112 -3.17 8.84 -10.66
C ILE A 112 -3.66 9.29 -12.03
N GLN A 113 -4.96 9.19 -12.28
CA GLN A 113 -5.61 9.58 -13.51
C GLN A 113 -6.72 10.60 -13.21
N PRO A 114 -6.61 11.86 -13.67
CA PRO A 114 -7.77 12.74 -13.77
C PRO A 114 -8.76 12.19 -14.81
N VAL A 115 -10.00 11.89 -14.42
CA VAL A 115 -10.94 11.09 -15.25
C VAL A 115 -11.81 11.96 -16.15
N ASP A 116 -12.26 13.10 -15.64
CA ASP A 116 -13.26 13.96 -16.27
C ASP A 116 -12.67 15.26 -16.86
N ALA A 117 -11.35 15.34 -16.98
CA ALA A 117 -10.65 16.49 -17.51
C ALA A 117 -9.91 16.16 -18.81
N VAL A 118 -9.87 17.14 -19.72
CA VAL A 118 -9.20 17.02 -21.01
C VAL A 118 -7.72 17.36 -20.86
N GLN A 119 -6.83 16.51 -21.38
CA GLN A 119 -5.39 16.80 -21.45
C GLN A 119 -5.13 17.96 -22.41
N ALA A 120 -4.46 19.01 -21.93
CA ALA A 120 -4.13 20.19 -22.72
C ALA A 120 -2.78 20.78 -22.27
N ASP A 121 -1.90 21.11 -23.21
CA ASP A 121 -0.66 21.88 -22.99
C ASP A 121 0.19 21.46 -21.77
N GLY A 122 0.25 20.15 -21.49
CA GLY A 122 1.03 19.58 -20.38
C GLY A 122 0.28 19.43 -19.05
N PHE A 123 -0.96 19.89 -18.96
CA PHE A 123 -1.85 19.72 -17.81
C PHE A 123 -2.74 18.47 -17.91
N CYS A 124 -3.32 18.05 -16.78
CA CYS A 124 -4.24 16.92 -16.70
C CYS A 124 -3.67 15.59 -17.17
N ARG A 125 -2.35 15.44 -17.15
CA ARG A 125 -1.67 14.22 -17.59
C ARG A 125 -1.77 13.11 -16.55
N PRO A 126 -1.98 11.86 -16.96
CA PRO A 126 -1.85 10.73 -16.05
C PRO A 126 -0.45 10.72 -15.44
N LEU A 127 -0.35 10.44 -14.15
CA LEU A 127 0.91 10.24 -13.45
C LEU A 127 1.00 8.77 -13.06
N GLU A 128 2.04 8.09 -13.53
CA GLU A 128 2.27 6.69 -13.24
C GLU A 128 3.66 6.51 -12.66
N CYS A 129 3.75 5.69 -11.61
CA CYS A 129 4.98 5.25 -10.99
C CYS A 129 4.91 3.73 -10.83
N LEU A 130 5.46 3.02 -11.80
CA LEU A 130 5.65 1.58 -11.74
C LEU A 130 6.88 1.25 -10.88
N VAL A 131 6.98 -0.02 -10.52
CA VAL A 131 8.07 -0.54 -9.70
C VAL A 131 9.44 -0.25 -10.31
N ASP A 132 9.59 -0.55 -11.59
CA ASP A 132 10.86 -0.44 -12.32
C ASP A 132 10.92 0.82 -13.20
N ALA A 133 9.80 1.55 -13.29
CA ALA A 133 9.66 2.74 -14.11
C ALA A 133 8.84 3.79 -13.35
N CYS A 134 9.54 4.62 -12.57
CA CYS A 134 8.94 5.75 -11.87
C CYS A 134 9.61 7.06 -12.31
N PRO A 135 8.84 8.15 -12.52
CA PRO A 135 9.39 9.46 -12.82
C PRO A 135 10.43 9.89 -11.77
N GLN A 136 11.51 10.53 -12.23
CA GLN A 136 12.50 11.09 -11.31
C GLN A 136 11.92 12.33 -10.59
N GLY A 137 11.88 12.26 -9.25
CA GLY A 137 11.21 13.21 -8.34
C GLY A 137 9.81 12.72 -7.94
N ALA A 138 9.32 12.76 -6.69
CA ALA A 138 9.88 13.23 -5.42
C ALA A 138 10.07 12.06 -4.45
N PRO A 139 11.24 11.90 -3.82
CA PRO A 139 11.41 10.97 -2.70
C PRO A 139 10.57 11.33 -1.46
N TYR A 140 10.02 12.54 -1.40
CA TYR A 140 9.32 13.08 -0.24
C TYR A 140 8.20 14.05 -0.64
N GLU A 141 7.32 14.33 0.31
CA GLU A 141 6.28 15.34 0.22
C GLU A 141 6.81 16.69 -0.32
N PRO A 142 6.24 17.23 -1.41
CA PRO A 142 6.62 18.53 -1.93
C PRO A 142 6.49 19.60 -0.84
N GLN A 143 7.62 20.24 -0.50
CA GLN A 143 7.66 21.27 0.54
C GLN A 143 7.13 22.62 0.05
N ARG A 144 7.02 22.78 -1.28
CA ARG A 144 6.54 23.99 -1.94
C ARG A 144 5.68 23.61 -3.11
N PHE A 145 4.51 24.22 -3.17
CA PHE A 145 3.63 24.13 -4.31
C PHE A 145 3.76 25.41 -5.15
N PRO A 146 3.70 25.31 -6.49
CA PRO A 146 3.60 26.49 -7.34
C PRO A 146 2.30 27.24 -7.06
N LEU A 147 2.23 28.49 -7.55
CA LEU A 147 0.99 29.25 -7.50
C LEU A 147 -0.16 28.46 -8.17
N PRO A 148 -1.42 28.69 -7.77
CA PRO A 148 -2.58 27.94 -8.24
C PRO A 148 -2.61 27.79 -9.76
N TYR A 149 -3.21 26.71 -10.25
CA TYR A 149 -3.38 26.45 -11.68
C TYR A 149 -3.78 27.73 -12.44
N ASP A 150 -2.89 28.17 -13.31
CA ASP A 150 -3.13 29.26 -14.26
C ASP A 150 -2.70 28.76 -15.64
N PRO A 151 -3.65 28.55 -16.58
CA PRO A 151 -3.34 28.04 -17.91
C PRO A 151 -2.43 28.97 -18.71
N THR A 152 -2.26 30.24 -18.29
CA THR A 152 -1.35 31.20 -18.91
C THR A 152 0.10 31.09 -18.43
N ASN A 153 0.33 30.52 -17.24
CA ASN A 153 1.67 30.36 -16.64
C ASN A 153 2.35 29.03 -17.03
N GLY A 154 1.68 28.18 -17.82
CA GLY A 154 2.16 26.86 -18.21
C GLY A 154 2.05 25.81 -17.10
N PRO A 155 2.30 24.52 -17.42
CA PRO A 155 2.11 23.41 -16.49
C PRO A 155 3.04 23.49 -15.27
N PRO A 156 2.62 22.97 -14.11
CA PRO A 156 3.48 22.88 -12.93
C PRO A 156 4.79 22.14 -13.24
N PRO A 157 5.93 22.55 -12.63
CA PRO A 157 7.17 21.81 -12.77
C PRO A 157 7.05 20.43 -12.09
N THR A 158 7.62 19.41 -12.72
CA THR A 158 7.74 18.07 -12.13
C THR A 158 8.46 18.16 -10.79
N PRO A 159 8.03 17.40 -9.77
CA PRO A 159 7.14 16.24 -9.84
C PRO A 159 5.67 16.51 -9.51
N ILE A 160 5.26 17.78 -9.48
CA ILE A 160 3.87 18.19 -9.23
C ILE A 160 3.12 18.27 -10.56
N TYR A 161 1.88 17.80 -10.58
CA TYR A 161 0.98 17.90 -11.72
C TYR A 161 -0.29 18.62 -11.30
N GLY A 162 -0.93 19.32 -12.25
CA GLY A 162 -2.13 20.12 -12.01
C GLY A 162 -3.26 19.75 -12.95
N CYS A 163 -4.48 19.65 -12.43
CA CYS A 163 -5.67 19.40 -13.23
C CYS A 163 -6.97 19.71 -12.50
N PRO A 164 -7.82 20.65 -12.99
CA PRO A 164 -9.12 20.96 -12.40
C PRO A 164 -10.19 19.88 -12.70
N ALA A 165 -9.88 18.64 -12.36
CA ALA A 165 -10.79 17.50 -12.46
C ALA A 165 -11.68 17.38 -11.22
N THR A 166 -12.90 16.89 -11.39
CA THR A 166 -13.77 16.54 -10.25
C THR A 166 -13.61 15.08 -9.85
N THR A 167 -13.06 14.24 -10.71
CA THR A 167 -12.83 12.82 -10.46
C THR A 167 -11.38 12.43 -10.73
N TYR A 168 -10.76 11.77 -9.74
CA TYR A 168 -9.46 11.12 -9.89
C TYR A 168 -9.60 9.63 -9.66
N ARG A 169 -8.86 8.85 -10.47
CA ARG A 169 -8.69 7.43 -10.25
C ARG A 169 -7.28 7.15 -9.74
N VAL A 170 -7.19 6.47 -8.61
CA VAL A 170 -5.94 5.98 -8.02
C VAL A 170 -5.88 4.47 -8.19
N THR A 171 -4.86 3.96 -8.87
CA THR A 171 -4.73 2.51 -9.14
C THR A 171 -3.46 1.97 -8.50
N PHE A 172 -3.58 0.95 -7.64
CA PHE A 172 -2.48 0.14 -7.13
C PHE A 172 -2.22 -1.03 -8.07
N CYS A 173 -0.95 -1.34 -8.34
CA CYS A 173 -0.49 -2.27 -9.39
C CYS A 173 -1.15 -1.98 -10.76
N PRO A 174 -0.95 -0.80 -11.35
CA PRO A 174 -1.55 -0.47 -12.65
C PRO A 174 -1.15 -1.46 -13.78
N ASP A 175 0.01 -2.11 -13.65
CA ASP A 175 0.52 -3.18 -14.52
C ASP A 175 0.09 -4.60 -14.07
N GLY A 176 -0.62 -4.72 -12.95
CA GLY A 176 -1.05 -5.99 -12.36
C GLY A 176 0.05 -6.71 -11.56
N GLU A 177 1.24 -6.12 -11.41
CA GLU A 177 2.40 -6.76 -10.79
C GLU A 177 2.73 -6.13 -9.43
N ILE A 178 3.20 -6.97 -8.49
CA ILE A 178 3.79 -6.50 -7.22
C ILE A 178 5.30 -6.55 -7.36
N PRO A 179 6.04 -5.49 -6.94
CA PRO A 179 7.50 -5.49 -6.98
C PRO A 179 8.14 -6.80 -6.53
N HIS A 180 8.84 -7.47 -7.46
CA HIS A 180 9.67 -8.63 -7.15
C HIS A 180 11.06 -8.14 -6.70
N LEU A 181 11.15 -7.60 -5.48
CA LEU A 181 12.41 -7.05 -4.95
C LEU A 181 13.27 -8.07 -4.17
N GLN A 182 12.83 -9.33 -4.02
CA GLN A 182 13.70 -10.44 -3.62
C GLN A 182 14.18 -11.17 -4.88
N GLN A 183 15.18 -10.58 -5.56
CA GLN A 183 15.71 -11.04 -6.86
C GLN A 183 16.73 -12.19 -6.78
N GLY A 184 16.76 -12.93 -5.68
CA GLY A 184 17.64 -14.08 -5.57
C GLY A 184 17.09 -15.10 -4.59
N PRO A 185 17.67 -16.31 -4.56
CA PRO A 185 17.45 -17.21 -3.45
C PRO A 185 17.75 -16.49 -2.14
N ASN A 186 16.81 -16.51 -1.21
CA ASN A 186 16.93 -15.83 0.07
C ASN A 186 17.29 -16.84 1.16
N ASN A 187 18.16 -16.42 2.07
CA ASN A 187 18.28 -17.10 3.36
C ASN A 187 17.18 -16.58 4.29
N ILE A 188 16.48 -17.48 4.97
CA ILE A 188 15.50 -17.13 6.02
C ILE A 188 16.18 -17.39 7.36
N HIS A 189 16.16 -16.46 8.31
CA HIS A 189 16.90 -16.55 9.58
C HIS A 189 15.94 -16.76 10.77
N PRO A 190 16.36 -17.29 11.93
CA PRO A 190 15.59 -17.17 13.16
C PRO A 190 15.67 -15.75 13.73
N GLU A 191 14.64 -15.32 14.50
CA GLU A 191 14.66 -14.01 15.20
C GLU A 191 15.89 -13.83 16.11
N SER A 192 16.41 -14.94 16.63
CA SER A 192 17.52 -14.95 17.58
C SER A 192 18.91 -14.87 16.96
N SER A 193 19.09 -15.04 15.64
CA SER A 193 20.42 -15.06 15.02
C SER A 193 20.42 -14.89 13.50
N MET A 194 21.27 -13.99 12.99
CA MET A 194 21.55 -13.81 11.56
C MET A 194 22.60 -14.78 11.01
N GLU A 195 23.28 -15.55 11.87
CA GLU A 195 24.27 -16.56 11.46
C GLU A 195 23.64 -17.94 11.23
N LYS A 196 22.33 -18.05 11.52
CA LYS A 196 21.55 -19.27 11.38
C LYS A 196 20.52 -19.11 10.27
N CYS A 197 20.27 -20.18 9.53
CA CYS A 197 19.40 -20.20 8.36
C CYS A 197 18.38 -21.34 8.46
N LEU A 198 17.19 -21.11 7.88
CA LEU A 198 16.19 -22.12 7.60
C LEU A 198 16.75 -23.06 6.52
N ASP A 199 16.86 -24.32 6.86
CA ASP A 199 17.72 -25.29 6.18
C ASP A 199 16.96 -26.58 5.93
N VAL A 200 17.01 -27.11 4.71
CA VAL A 200 16.55 -28.47 4.43
C VAL A 200 17.59 -29.45 4.94
N ARG A 201 17.18 -30.32 5.89
CA ARG A 201 18.12 -31.20 6.58
C ARG A 201 18.96 -32.03 5.61
N ALA A 202 20.27 -31.85 5.71
CA ALA A 202 21.29 -32.58 4.94
C ALA A 202 21.18 -32.40 3.41
N ASP A 203 20.59 -31.29 2.94
CA ASP A 203 20.35 -31.03 1.51
C ASP A 203 19.57 -32.18 0.80
N LEU A 204 18.76 -32.92 1.56
CA LEU A 204 17.99 -34.04 1.01
C LEU A 204 16.67 -33.52 0.40
N PHE A 205 16.57 -33.45 -0.92
CA PHE A 205 15.39 -32.91 -1.60
C PHE A 205 14.37 -34.00 -1.91
N GLU A 206 13.75 -34.52 -0.85
CA GLU A 206 12.69 -35.52 -0.90
C GLU A 206 11.46 -35.06 -0.09
N ASN A 207 10.28 -35.53 -0.50
CA ASN A 207 9.03 -35.27 0.21
C ASN A 207 9.11 -35.67 1.69
N GLY A 208 8.67 -34.79 2.58
CA GLY A 208 8.71 -35.02 4.01
C GLY A 208 10.08 -34.77 4.65
N THR A 209 11.09 -34.33 3.90
CA THR A 209 12.39 -33.99 4.50
C THR A 209 12.21 -32.84 5.49
N PRO A 210 12.67 -32.99 6.74
CA PRO A 210 12.53 -31.94 7.75
C PRO A 210 13.30 -30.67 7.42
N VAL A 211 12.67 -29.54 7.71
CA VAL A 211 13.31 -28.23 7.73
C VAL A 211 13.80 -27.92 9.14
N GLN A 212 14.97 -27.31 9.26
CA GLN A 212 15.67 -27.05 10.52
C GLN A 212 16.32 -25.67 10.55
N ILE A 213 16.89 -25.31 11.68
CA ILE A 213 17.73 -24.12 11.83
C ILE A 213 19.17 -24.58 11.94
N ASN A 214 20.00 -24.22 10.96
CA ASN A 214 21.41 -24.62 10.89
C ASN A 214 22.32 -23.40 10.67
N ASN A 215 23.64 -23.56 10.77
CA ASN A 215 24.57 -22.50 10.38
C ASN A 215 24.34 -22.13 8.90
N CYS A 216 24.33 -20.83 8.61
CA CYS A 216 24.32 -20.37 7.23
C CYS A 216 25.62 -20.81 6.54
N ASP A 217 25.50 -21.55 5.44
CA ASP A 217 26.65 -22.12 4.72
C ASP A 217 26.51 -22.01 3.18
N ASP A 218 25.54 -21.23 2.73
CA ASP A 218 25.22 -21.01 1.31
C ASP A 218 24.83 -22.27 0.52
N SER A 219 24.56 -23.39 1.20
CA SER A 219 24.04 -24.61 0.57
C SER A 219 22.70 -24.37 -0.14
N PRO A 220 22.38 -25.14 -1.20
CA PRO A 220 21.10 -25.02 -1.90
C PRO A 220 19.89 -25.27 -0.98
N GLY A 221 20.02 -26.07 0.07
CA GLY A 221 18.99 -26.32 1.09
C GLY A 221 18.60 -25.11 1.93
N GLN A 222 19.36 -24.01 1.85
CA GLN A 222 19.09 -22.75 2.57
C GLN A 222 18.55 -21.63 1.67
N LYS A 223 18.36 -21.93 0.39
CA LYS A 223 18.01 -20.95 -0.63
C LYS A 223 16.52 -21.02 -0.93
N TRP A 224 15.78 -19.99 -0.53
CA TRP A 224 14.32 -19.95 -0.65
C TRP A 224 13.83 -18.83 -1.56
N ASP A 225 12.91 -19.18 -2.44
CA ASP A 225 12.00 -18.25 -3.11
C ASP A 225 10.87 -17.90 -2.15
N ILE A 226 10.93 -16.67 -1.63
CA ILE A 226 9.96 -16.14 -0.68
C ILE A 226 9.65 -14.69 -1.08
N LYS A 227 8.38 -14.31 -0.92
CA LYS A 227 7.84 -12.96 -1.17
C LYS A 227 7.00 -12.54 0.03
N ARG A 228 6.76 -11.26 0.24
CA ARG A 228 5.82 -10.81 1.30
C ARG A 228 4.38 -11.09 0.88
N GLY A 229 3.50 -11.28 1.86
CA GLY A 229 2.10 -11.65 1.65
C GLY A 229 1.90 -13.16 1.63
N GLY A 230 0.79 -13.59 1.04
CA GLY A 230 0.39 -14.99 0.94
C GLY A 230 0.92 -15.67 -0.31
N GLN A 231 1.83 -16.63 -0.15
CA GLN A 231 2.34 -17.48 -1.24
C GLN A 231 2.77 -18.86 -0.75
N GLN A 232 3.12 -19.73 -1.68
CA GLN A 232 4.01 -20.84 -1.40
C GLN A 232 5.46 -20.34 -1.26
N ILE A 233 6.15 -20.79 -0.21
CA ILE A 233 7.60 -20.58 -0.05
C ILE A 233 8.30 -21.78 -0.68
N ARG A 234 9.08 -21.55 -1.74
CA ARG A 234 9.65 -22.62 -2.57
C ARG A 234 11.15 -22.70 -2.37
N LEU A 235 11.69 -23.92 -2.33
CA LEU A 235 13.13 -24.13 -2.32
C LEU A 235 13.69 -23.81 -3.72
N TYR A 236 14.62 -22.87 -3.78
CA TYR A 236 15.08 -22.23 -5.00
C TYR A 236 15.55 -23.25 -6.05
N GLY A 237 15.07 -23.09 -7.28
CA GLY A 237 15.45 -23.97 -8.41
C GLY A 237 14.89 -25.39 -8.36
N THR A 238 14.03 -25.72 -7.38
CA THR A 238 13.37 -27.05 -7.26
C THR A 238 11.86 -26.93 -7.39
N ASN A 239 11.08 -28.02 -7.26
CA ASN A 239 9.60 -27.98 -7.12
C ASN A 239 9.13 -28.33 -5.69
N PHE A 240 9.98 -28.06 -4.70
CA PHE A 240 9.65 -28.30 -3.30
C PHE A 240 9.22 -27.01 -2.61
N CYS A 241 8.13 -27.10 -1.85
CA CYS A 241 7.56 -26.03 -1.07
C CYS A 241 7.64 -26.36 0.42
N LEU A 242 7.75 -25.31 1.24
CA LEU A 242 7.66 -25.39 2.68
C LEU A 242 6.25 -25.84 3.06
N ASP A 243 6.13 -26.87 3.89
CA ASP A 243 4.85 -27.53 4.21
C ASP A 243 4.70 -27.71 5.72
N ALA A 244 3.58 -27.21 6.26
CA ALA A 244 3.22 -27.34 7.66
C ALA A 244 2.60 -28.69 8.04
N GLY A 245 2.39 -29.58 7.06
CA GLY A 245 1.70 -30.87 7.18
C GLY A 245 0.18 -30.76 7.26
N SER A 246 -0.37 -29.65 7.77
CA SER A 246 -1.81 -29.38 7.77
C SER A 246 -2.12 -27.87 7.78
N SER A 247 -3.38 -27.51 7.56
CA SER A 247 -3.83 -26.11 7.61
C SER A 247 -3.91 -25.54 9.03
N SER A 248 -3.87 -26.39 10.06
CA SER A 248 -3.94 -25.99 11.46
C SER A 248 -3.11 -26.95 12.31
N PRO A 249 -1.77 -26.92 12.16
CA PRO A 249 -0.88 -27.83 12.86
C PRO A 249 -0.90 -27.58 14.38
N GLU A 250 -0.54 -28.58 15.17
CA GLU A 250 -0.29 -28.38 16.60
C GLU A 250 0.96 -27.52 16.82
N GLU A 251 1.10 -26.95 18.02
CA GLU A 251 2.32 -26.20 18.36
C GLU A 251 3.53 -27.13 18.37
N GLY A 252 4.64 -26.70 17.76
CA GLY A 252 5.84 -27.53 17.62
C GLY A 252 5.76 -28.61 16.54
N ALA A 253 4.72 -28.62 15.70
CA ALA A 253 4.68 -29.48 14.53
C ALA A 253 5.90 -29.23 13.62
N GLN A 254 6.49 -30.31 13.13
CA GLN A 254 7.65 -30.25 12.26
C GLN A 254 7.24 -29.77 10.87
N VAL A 255 7.86 -28.67 10.42
CA VAL A 255 7.77 -28.21 9.03
C VAL A 255 8.70 -29.05 8.15
N THR A 256 8.23 -29.41 6.96
CA THR A 256 8.99 -30.20 5.99
C THR A 256 9.02 -29.49 4.64
N ILE A 257 9.77 -30.06 3.70
CA ILE A 257 9.53 -29.80 2.28
C ILE A 257 8.64 -30.87 1.67
N GLN A 258 7.76 -30.44 0.76
CA GLN A 258 6.88 -31.32 -0.01
C GLN A 258 6.76 -30.77 -1.43
N GLN A 259 6.51 -31.63 -2.42
CA GLN A 259 6.19 -31.15 -3.77
C GLN A 259 5.08 -30.09 -3.70
N CYS A 260 5.31 -28.97 -4.39
CA CYS A 260 4.38 -27.86 -4.41
C CYS A 260 3.02 -28.32 -4.96
N SER A 261 1.97 -28.05 -4.20
CA SER A 261 0.58 -28.38 -4.50
C SER A 261 -0.24 -27.09 -4.48
N GLU A 262 -0.57 -26.58 -5.65
CA GLU A 262 -1.32 -25.34 -5.82
C GLU A 262 -2.61 -25.33 -5.00
N GLY A 263 -2.86 -24.25 -4.28
CA GLY A 263 -4.03 -24.09 -3.41
C GLY A 263 -4.01 -24.94 -2.13
N SER A 264 -2.93 -25.67 -1.82
CA SER A 264 -2.81 -26.40 -0.55
C SER A 264 -2.69 -25.43 0.62
N PRO A 265 -3.63 -25.45 1.59
CA PRO A 265 -3.56 -24.53 2.73
C PRO A 265 -2.38 -24.79 3.67
N SER A 266 -1.78 -26.00 3.68
CA SER A 266 -0.59 -26.30 4.49
C SER A 266 0.71 -25.77 3.89
N GLN A 267 0.68 -25.39 2.60
CA GLN A 267 1.81 -24.81 1.87
C GLN A 267 1.64 -23.33 1.60
N GLN A 268 0.56 -22.73 2.12
CA GLN A 268 0.28 -21.32 1.96
C GLN A 268 0.79 -20.58 3.19
N TRP A 269 1.74 -19.68 2.98
CA TRP A 269 2.38 -18.92 4.05
C TRP A 269 2.16 -17.44 3.82
N ASP A 270 1.71 -16.74 4.86
CA ASP A 270 1.76 -15.29 4.92
C ASP A 270 3.09 -14.86 5.54
N TYR A 271 3.92 -14.21 4.74
CA TYR A 271 5.09 -13.48 5.24
C TYR A 271 4.66 -12.03 5.48
N GLY A 272 4.17 -11.79 6.70
CA GLY A 272 3.55 -10.54 7.15
C GLY A 272 4.56 -9.42 7.37
N THR A 273 4.10 -8.18 7.54
CA THR A 273 4.94 -6.96 7.67
C THR A 273 5.80 -6.91 8.93
N ASP A 274 5.52 -7.74 9.94
CA ASP A 274 6.29 -7.91 11.18
C ASP A 274 7.51 -8.84 11.01
N ASP A 275 7.88 -9.14 9.76
CA ASP A 275 8.97 -10.02 9.38
C ASP A 275 8.77 -11.50 9.74
N ARG A 276 7.55 -11.90 10.11
CA ARG A 276 7.24 -13.28 10.51
C ARG A 276 6.51 -14.03 9.42
N ILE A 277 6.77 -15.33 9.36
CA ILE A 277 6.13 -16.27 8.43
C ILE A 277 5.08 -17.04 9.21
N SER A 278 3.84 -17.05 8.70
CA SER A 278 2.70 -17.65 9.37
C SER A 278 1.77 -18.38 8.41
N LEU A 279 0.99 -19.32 8.94
CA LEU A 279 -0.10 -19.96 8.19
C LEU A 279 -1.35 -19.07 8.27
N PRO A 280 -1.88 -18.57 7.14
CA PRO A 280 -3.10 -17.75 7.15
C PRO A 280 -4.29 -18.47 7.78
N SER A 281 -4.38 -19.79 7.59
CA SER A 281 -5.50 -20.63 8.03
C SER A 281 -5.58 -20.83 9.55
N SER A 282 -4.49 -20.61 10.28
CA SER A 282 -4.44 -20.83 11.74
C SER A 282 -3.77 -19.72 12.53
N GLY A 283 -3.07 -18.79 11.88
CA GLY A 283 -2.26 -17.74 12.52
C GLY A 283 -0.98 -18.26 13.18
N LYS A 284 -0.69 -19.57 13.10
CA LYS A 284 0.53 -20.18 13.64
C LYS A 284 1.76 -19.75 12.84
N ARG A 285 2.90 -19.63 13.52
CA ARG A 285 4.10 -19.00 12.96
C ARG A 285 5.25 -19.99 12.93
N ILE A 286 6.09 -19.88 11.90
CA ILE A 286 7.46 -20.39 11.97
C ILE A 286 8.25 -19.38 12.80
N SER A 287 9.05 -19.84 13.77
CA SER A 287 9.88 -18.99 14.61
C SER A 287 11.09 -18.42 13.85
N THR A 288 10.85 -17.69 12.76
CA THR A 288 11.87 -17.16 11.85
C THR A 288 11.57 -15.73 11.38
N LEU A 289 12.63 -14.92 11.21
CA LEU A 289 12.67 -13.62 10.54
C LEU A 289 13.49 -13.67 9.24
N LEU A 290 13.07 -12.96 8.20
CA LEU A 290 13.90 -12.79 7.00
C LEU A 290 14.99 -11.73 7.26
N GLY A 291 16.25 -12.09 6.99
CA GLY A 291 17.41 -11.23 7.14
C GLY A 291 17.48 -10.19 6.02
N LYS A 292 17.93 -8.97 6.37
CA LYS A 292 18.19 -7.88 5.42
C LYS A 292 19.42 -8.14 4.56
#